data_AF-A0A9P6M150-F1
#
_entry.id   AF-A0A9P6M150-F1
#
_cell.length_a   1.000
_cell.length_b   1.000
_cell.length_c   1.000
_cell.angle_alpha   90.00
_cell.angle_beta   90.00
_cell.angle_gamma   90.00
#
_symmetry.space_group_name_H-M   'P 1'
#
loop_
_entity.id
_entity.type
_entity.pdbx_description
1 polymer ?
#
loop_
_entity_poly.entity_id
_entity_poly.type
_entity_poly.pdbx_seq_one_letter_code
_entity_poly.pdbx_strand_id
1 'polypeptide(L)'
;MSSRESADYYWKPRFKTISPGAMSSVYYRHESLFVYGLFWPGHFSHFLYDGMLPLYSTMRRFNGTASSWLLRQAEYVGENRRDQAVWEMEAILPHGRELVLSDFEVASKFQVLPPKRAPICFDRAVVGLGSQCGLNYCAKNTPTEIYQAYSDQIQGHYWPTPETWESHLRSRAESEKERTHHASENPATSAAPNILPSPTNCLQSARYYGFNHKNSGLDSISHDEPLARHGIADPDNTTDREEDSYRPVVAIIERRGTRSVLNPNTVISAIVQSRNFRLKVLSYDHGCGIPETAYLMRDVHILISPHGNALGGSLWMPSLPRHPFPVIISIDSTKYYESWFQWTTTAMGQRFLLHQCGPATSYHPAPQEINPKVCPLYRDLDLARTSLAKVGLVLNKTTETEDLQMLTDAEYPLELLERYHDETSRVNQFLSEYWKNLSRYADPARLLMLLEQIRAENKQERDRRRVTTTQTTYLQICSESRCCGPQCEGIMSRNVVGELRAYDQKLESEEWGQYYRNEEQEAFGRSGEVLHSWTA
;
A
#
# COMPACT_ATOMS: atom_id res chain seq x y z
N MET A 1 -23.72 11.84 9.60
CA MET A 1 -24.73 11.29 8.67
C MET A 1 -25.18 9.94 9.20
N SER A 2 -26.35 9.86 9.82
CA SER A 2 -27.01 8.58 10.08
C SER A 2 -28.47 8.71 9.66
N SER A 3 -28.92 7.82 8.79
CA SER A 3 -30.02 6.90 9.06
C SER A 3 -30.65 6.44 7.73
N ARG A 4 -30.63 5.12 7.52
CA ARG A 4 -31.62 4.33 6.77
C ARG A 4 -31.53 4.17 5.25
N GLU A 5 -30.63 4.82 4.52
CA GLU A 5 -30.36 4.48 3.09
C GLU A 5 -28.94 3.96 2.80
N SER A 6 -28.01 4.04 3.75
CA SER A 6 -26.67 3.46 3.63
C SER A 6 -26.62 2.01 4.11
N ALA A 7 -27.55 1.17 3.66
CA ALA A 7 -27.34 -0.27 3.75
C ALA A 7 -26.06 -0.60 2.97
N ASP A 8 -25.23 -1.52 3.48
CA ASP A 8 -24.08 -2.04 2.76
C ASP A 8 -24.47 -2.25 1.28
N TYR A 9 -23.90 -1.43 0.39
CA TYR A 9 -24.26 -1.39 -1.03
C TYR A 9 -24.15 -2.80 -1.65
N TYR A 10 -23.30 -3.65 -1.05
CA TYR A 10 -22.93 -4.96 -1.54
C TYR A 10 -23.61 -6.12 -0.81
N TRP A 11 -24.20 -5.94 0.38
CA TRP A 11 -24.78 -7.03 1.16
C TRP A 11 -26.29 -6.89 1.41
N LYS A 12 -27.06 -7.78 0.78
CA LYS A 12 -28.51 -7.92 0.99
C LYS A 12 -28.83 -9.40 1.22
N PRO A 13 -28.82 -9.88 2.48
CA PRO A 13 -29.07 -11.30 2.76
C PRO A 13 -30.47 -11.69 2.26
N ARG A 14 -30.57 -12.87 1.66
CA ARG A 14 -31.85 -13.44 1.20
C ARG A 14 -32.06 -14.79 1.86
N PHE A 15 -33.21 -14.95 2.49
CA PHE A 15 -33.66 -16.25 2.96
C PHE A 15 -34.18 -17.05 1.77
N LYS A 16 -33.66 -18.26 1.60
CA LYS A 16 -34.16 -19.21 0.60
C LYS A 16 -34.45 -20.53 1.29
N THR A 17 -35.73 -20.92 1.29
CA THR A 17 -36.13 -22.28 1.66
C THR A 17 -35.84 -23.19 0.47
N ILE A 18 -34.99 -24.19 0.67
CA ILE A 18 -34.72 -25.21 -0.35
C ILE A 18 -35.76 -26.31 -0.14
N SER A 19 -36.65 -26.51 -1.11
CA SER A 19 -37.66 -27.58 -1.03
C SER A 19 -36.98 -28.95 -0.96
N PRO A 20 -37.49 -29.90 -0.15
CA PRO A 20 -37.02 -31.28 -0.16
C PRO A 20 -37.01 -31.84 -1.59
N GLY A 21 -35.85 -32.31 -2.06
CA GLY A 21 -35.65 -32.84 -3.43
C GLY A 21 -35.27 -31.82 -4.51
N ALA A 22 -35.33 -30.51 -4.26
CA ALA A 22 -34.93 -29.49 -5.23
C ALA A 22 -33.39 -29.37 -5.41
N MET A 23 -32.61 -29.90 -4.48
CA MET A 23 -31.16 -30.02 -4.58
C MET A 23 -30.73 -31.44 -4.26
N SER A 24 -29.91 -32.02 -5.13
CA SER A 24 -29.34 -33.36 -4.94
C SER A 24 -28.15 -33.36 -3.98
N SER A 25 -27.54 -32.19 -3.71
CA SER A 25 -26.40 -32.07 -2.79
C SER A 25 -26.25 -30.65 -2.25
N VAL A 26 -25.75 -30.56 -1.01
CA VAL A 26 -25.32 -29.34 -0.32
C VAL A 26 -23.95 -29.63 0.28
N TYR A 27 -22.98 -28.75 0.08
CA TYR A 27 -21.67 -28.89 0.70
C TYR A 27 -21.65 -28.13 2.02
N TYR A 28 -21.57 -28.85 3.14
CA TYR A 28 -21.42 -28.20 4.44
C TYR A 28 -19.94 -28.06 4.82
N ARG A 29 -19.60 -26.95 5.46
CA ARG A 29 -18.27 -26.61 5.96
C ARG A 29 -18.42 -26.10 7.40
N HIS A 30 -17.84 -26.83 8.33
CA HIS A 30 -17.81 -26.47 9.74
C HIS A 30 -16.69 -25.44 10.01
N GLU A 31 -16.78 -24.29 9.32
CA GLU A 31 -15.76 -23.24 9.26
C GLU A 31 -16.44 -21.87 9.14
N SER A 32 -15.69 -20.79 9.43
CA SER A 32 -16.14 -19.42 9.21
C SER A 32 -15.82 -18.93 7.79
N LEU A 33 -16.81 -18.32 7.13
CA LEU A 33 -16.64 -17.61 5.87
C LEU A 33 -16.47 -16.11 6.11
N PHE A 34 -15.40 -15.51 5.62
CA PHE A 34 -15.18 -14.06 5.64
C PHE A 34 -15.52 -13.46 4.28
N VAL A 35 -16.61 -12.70 4.22
CA VAL A 35 -17.10 -12.08 3.00
C VAL A 35 -16.57 -10.65 2.92
N TYR A 36 -15.87 -10.31 1.84
CA TYR A 36 -15.27 -9.01 1.67
C TYR A 36 -15.37 -8.49 0.23
N GLY A 37 -15.12 -7.20 0.07
CA GLY A 37 -14.98 -6.55 -1.22
C GLY A 37 -13.70 -5.72 -1.28
N LEU A 38 -13.22 -5.48 -2.50
CA LEU A 38 -12.00 -4.69 -2.72
C LEU A 38 -12.34 -3.34 -3.36
N PHE A 39 -11.80 -2.28 -2.78
CA PHE A 39 -11.81 -0.94 -3.36
C PHE A 39 -10.52 -0.75 -4.18
N TRP A 40 -10.67 -0.51 -5.50
CA TRP A 40 -9.57 -0.30 -6.45
C TRP A 40 -8.40 -1.30 -6.33
N PRO A 41 -8.66 -2.62 -6.48
CA PRO A 41 -7.65 -3.66 -6.29
C PRO A 41 -6.47 -3.60 -7.28
N GLY A 42 -6.62 -2.89 -8.42
CA GLY A 42 -5.52 -2.66 -9.35
C GLY A 42 -4.38 -1.81 -8.77
N HIS A 43 -4.65 -1.05 -7.70
CA HIS A 43 -3.66 -0.21 -7.04
C HIS A 43 -3.21 -0.87 -5.73
N PHE A 44 -1.98 -1.41 -5.71
CA PHE A 44 -1.38 -2.12 -4.56
C PHE A 44 -1.72 -1.54 -3.17
N SER A 45 -1.60 -0.23 -2.98
CA SER A 45 -1.88 0.42 -1.70
C SER A 45 -3.37 0.39 -1.35
N HIS A 46 -4.28 0.57 -2.30
CA HIS A 46 -5.71 0.45 -2.03
C HIS A 46 -6.08 -0.99 -1.69
N PHE A 47 -5.58 -1.96 -2.47
CA PHE A 47 -5.68 -3.37 -2.14
C PHE A 47 -5.19 -3.66 -0.71
N LEU A 48 -4.03 -3.14 -0.34
CA LEU A 48 -3.38 -3.42 0.93
C LEU A 48 -4.08 -2.74 2.12
N TYR A 49 -4.27 -1.42 2.07
CA TYR A 49 -4.74 -0.62 3.20
C TYR A 49 -6.26 -0.54 3.32
N ASP A 50 -6.99 -0.66 2.21
CA ASP A 50 -8.46 -0.57 2.20
C ASP A 50 -9.10 -1.97 2.16
N GLY A 51 -8.38 -2.97 1.64
CA GLY A 51 -8.85 -4.36 1.56
C GLY A 51 -8.21 -5.27 2.60
N MET A 52 -6.89 -5.48 2.47
CA MET A 52 -6.19 -6.57 3.16
C MET A 52 -5.99 -6.39 4.65
N LEU A 53 -5.49 -5.24 5.06
CA LEU A 53 -5.28 -4.94 6.48
C LEU A 53 -6.61 -4.93 7.26
N PRO A 54 -7.71 -4.34 6.74
CA PRO A 54 -9.02 -4.46 7.36
C PRO A 54 -9.57 -5.90 7.36
N LEU A 55 -9.35 -6.68 6.30
CA LEU A 55 -9.74 -8.10 6.26
C LEU A 55 -8.99 -8.88 7.34
N TYR A 56 -7.68 -8.70 7.42
CA TYR A 56 -6.84 -9.34 8.42
C TYR A 56 -7.25 -8.97 9.86
N SER A 57 -7.52 -7.69 10.11
CA SER A 57 -8.09 -7.20 11.38
C SER A 57 -9.40 -7.93 11.73
N THR A 58 -10.32 -7.99 10.76
CA THR A 58 -11.63 -8.63 10.90
C THR A 58 -11.50 -10.12 11.18
N MET A 59 -10.60 -10.81 10.47
CA MET A 59 -10.30 -12.21 10.71
C MET A 59 -9.80 -12.43 12.12
N ARG A 60 -8.76 -11.70 12.56
CA ARG A 60 -8.22 -11.85 13.93
C ARG A 60 -9.29 -11.62 14.99
N ARG A 61 -10.14 -10.61 14.79
CA ARG A 61 -11.21 -10.27 15.73
C ARG A 61 -12.32 -11.33 15.82
N PHE A 62 -12.61 -12.01 14.73
CA PHE A 62 -13.66 -13.03 14.70
C PHE A 62 -13.11 -14.46 14.65
N ASN A 63 -11.90 -14.66 15.19
CA ASN A 63 -11.24 -15.96 15.32
C ASN A 63 -11.06 -16.69 13.97
N GLY A 64 -10.73 -15.93 12.93
CA GLY A 64 -10.26 -16.47 11.66
C GLY A 64 -9.01 -17.33 11.88
N THR A 65 -9.00 -18.47 11.23
CA THR A 65 -7.98 -19.51 11.29
C THR A 65 -7.20 -19.58 9.97
N ALA A 66 -6.07 -20.28 9.97
CA ALA A 66 -5.30 -20.56 8.75
C ALA A 66 -6.09 -21.37 7.69
N SER A 67 -7.21 -22.01 8.08
CA SER A 67 -8.13 -22.79 7.23
C SER A 67 -9.40 -22.04 6.85
N SER A 68 -9.58 -20.81 7.34
CA SER A 68 -10.80 -20.03 7.09
C SER A 68 -11.02 -19.79 5.60
N TRP A 69 -12.30 -19.67 5.24
CA TRP A 69 -12.71 -19.42 3.87
C TRP A 69 -12.94 -17.93 3.68
N LEU A 70 -12.54 -17.42 2.53
CA LEU A 70 -12.86 -16.08 2.08
C LEU A 70 -13.91 -16.15 0.97
N LEU A 71 -14.73 -15.11 0.84
CA LEU A 71 -15.57 -14.86 -0.34
C LEU A 71 -15.36 -13.43 -0.79
N ARG A 72 -14.83 -13.26 -2.00
CA ARG A 72 -14.73 -11.95 -2.64
C ARG A 72 -16.06 -11.66 -3.35
N GLN A 73 -16.93 -10.90 -2.68
CA GLN A 73 -18.30 -10.67 -3.11
C GLN A 73 -18.41 -9.60 -4.20
N ALA A 74 -17.54 -8.59 -4.15
CA ALA A 74 -17.61 -7.46 -5.05
C ALA A 74 -16.23 -6.82 -5.26
N GLU A 75 -16.05 -6.30 -6.46
CA GLU A 75 -14.94 -5.45 -6.81
C GLU A 75 -15.51 -4.13 -7.32
N TYR A 76 -14.81 -3.03 -7.06
CA TYR A 76 -15.24 -1.71 -7.51
C TYR A 76 -15.48 -1.69 -9.04
N VAL A 77 -16.70 -1.30 -9.43
CA VAL A 77 -17.18 -1.32 -10.81
C VAL A 77 -16.48 -0.21 -11.60
N GLY A 78 -15.62 -0.57 -12.55
CA GLY A 78 -15.04 0.39 -13.51
C GLY A 78 -13.61 0.11 -13.94
N GLU A 79 -12.86 -0.72 -13.22
CA GLU A 79 -11.51 -1.10 -13.66
C GLU A 79 -11.56 -2.30 -14.61
N ASN A 80 -10.65 -2.28 -15.58
CA ASN A 80 -10.47 -3.37 -16.53
C ASN A 80 -9.96 -4.57 -15.72
N ARG A 81 -10.82 -5.58 -15.52
CA ARG A 81 -10.54 -6.78 -14.69
C ARG A 81 -9.24 -7.52 -15.07
N ARG A 82 -8.71 -7.26 -16.27
CA ARG A 82 -7.43 -7.79 -16.77
C ARG A 82 -6.19 -7.17 -16.10
N ASP A 83 -6.32 -5.99 -15.53
CA ASP A 83 -5.21 -5.25 -14.90
C ASP A 83 -5.12 -5.53 -13.39
N GLN A 84 -5.97 -6.43 -12.88
CA GLN A 84 -5.94 -6.80 -11.47
C GLN A 84 -4.70 -7.65 -11.19
N ALA A 85 -3.80 -7.07 -10.41
CA ALA A 85 -2.69 -7.79 -9.86
C ALA A 85 -3.20 -8.93 -8.97
N VAL A 86 -2.64 -10.12 -9.20
CA VAL A 86 -2.93 -11.32 -8.44
C VAL A 86 -2.14 -11.23 -7.15
N TRP A 87 -2.80 -10.78 -6.10
CA TRP A 87 -2.17 -10.67 -4.80
C TRP A 87 -2.24 -11.99 -4.04
N GLU A 88 -1.09 -12.44 -3.55
CA GLU A 88 -1.02 -13.69 -2.80
C GLU A 88 -1.51 -13.54 -1.36
N MET A 89 -2.24 -14.56 -0.93
CA MET A 89 -2.92 -14.61 0.36
C MET A 89 -2.47 -15.82 1.19
N GLU A 90 -1.60 -16.66 0.63
CA GLU A 90 -1.20 -17.94 1.21
C GLU A 90 -0.51 -17.77 2.57
N ALA A 91 0.27 -16.71 2.76
CA ALA A 91 0.86 -16.41 4.07
C ALA A 91 -0.18 -16.15 5.17
N ILE A 92 -1.35 -15.62 4.80
CA ILE A 92 -2.43 -15.34 5.76
C ILE A 92 -3.23 -16.62 6.04
N LEU A 93 -3.47 -17.39 4.99
CA LEU A 93 -4.36 -18.54 4.95
C LEU A 93 -3.69 -19.73 4.22
N PRO A 94 -2.65 -20.35 4.79
CA PRO A 94 -1.88 -21.39 4.11
C PRO A 94 -2.70 -22.66 3.82
N HIS A 95 -3.82 -22.83 4.53
CA HIS A 95 -4.75 -23.95 4.33
C HIS A 95 -6.14 -23.50 3.93
N GLY A 96 -6.35 -22.20 3.75
CA GLY A 96 -7.64 -21.63 3.43
C GLY A 96 -7.97 -21.73 1.95
N ARG A 97 -9.12 -21.15 1.61
CA ARG A 97 -9.60 -21.01 0.24
C ARG A 97 -10.29 -19.66 0.09
N GLU A 98 -10.15 -19.05 -1.06
CA GLU A 98 -10.93 -17.89 -1.46
C GLU A 98 -11.93 -18.29 -2.55
N LEU A 99 -13.21 -18.13 -2.26
CA LEU A 99 -14.27 -18.18 -3.24
C LEU A 99 -14.26 -16.89 -4.06
N VAL A 100 -14.06 -17.04 -5.35
CA VAL A 100 -14.24 -15.98 -6.34
C VAL A 100 -15.44 -16.29 -7.22
N LEU A 101 -16.06 -15.27 -7.82
CA LEU A 101 -17.34 -15.40 -8.50
C LEU A 101 -17.21 -15.57 -10.02
N SER A 102 -16.00 -15.45 -10.56
CA SER A 102 -15.74 -15.67 -11.99
C SER A 102 -14.40 -16.33 -12.29
N ASP A 103 -14.36 -17.09 -13.39
CA ASP A 103 -13.19 -17.85 -13.83
C ASP A 103 -11.95 -16.96 -14.04
N PHE A 104 -12.15 -15.69 -14.46
CA PHE A 104 -11.03 -14.75 -14.65
C PHE A 104 -10.43 -14.25 -13.32
N GLU A 105 -11.13 -14.39 -12.19
CA GLU A 105 -10.63 -14.02 -10.86
C GLU A 105 -9.79 -15.15 -10.24
N VAL A 106 -9.83 -16.36 -10.83
CA VAL A 106 -9.05 -17.51 -10.38
C VAL A 106 -7.62 -17.35 -10.88
N ALA A 107 -6.76 -16.84 -10.02
CA ALA A 107 -5.40 -16.50 -10.41
C ALA A 107 -4.30 -17.25 -9.63
N SER A 108 -4.68 -17.98 -8.58
CA SER A 108 -3.82 -18.87 -7.82
C SER A 108 -4.58 -20.13 -7.38
N LYS A 109 -3.85 -21.16 -6.91
CA LYS A 109 -4.45 -22.39 -6.36
C LYS A 109 -5.29 -22.14 -5.09
N PHE A 110 -5.08 -21.00 -4.43
CA PHE A 110 -5.85 -20.56 -3.28
C PHE A 110 -7.27 -20.13 -3.65
N GLN A 111 -7.45 -19.63 -4.87
CA GLN A 111 -8.74 -19.16 -5.39
C GLN A 111 -9.49 -20.29 -6.08
N VAL A 112 -10.76 -20.46 -5.76
CA VAL A 112 -11.61 -21.49 -6.33
C VAL A 112 -12.99 -20.93 -6.64
N LEU A 113 -13.62 -21.49 -7.67
CA LEU A 113 -15.00 -21.17 -7.99
C LEU A 113 -15.95 -21.94 -7.09
N PRO A 114 -17.10 -21.35 -6.72
CA PRO A 114 -18.15 -22.11 -6.07
C PRO A 114 -18.67 -23.22 -7.00
N PRO A 115 -19.07 -24.38 -6.45
CA PRO A 115 -19.63 -25.46 -7.24
C PRO A 115 -20.91 -25.03 -7.97
N LYS A 116 -20.99 -25.28 -9.28
CA LYS A 116 -22.10 -24.82 -10.15
C LYS A 116 -23.47 -25.43 -9.80
N ARG A 117 -23.51 -26.57 -9.11
CA ARG A 117 -24.73 -27.40 -8.93
C ARG A 117 -25.17 -27.58 -7.49
N ALA A 118 -24.43 -27.06 -6.52
CA ALA A 118 -24.72 -27.23 -5.11
C ALA A 118 -24.27 -25.99 -4.33
N PRO A 119 -25.05 -25.50 -3.37
CA PRO A 119 -24.59 -24.45 -2.48
C PRO A 119 -23.54 -24.97 -1.51
N ILE A 120 -22.69 -24.06 -1.04
CA ILE A 120 -21.84 -24.31 0.13
C ILE A 120 -22.50 -23.63 1.33
N CYS A 121 -22.70 -24.38 2.41
CA CYS A 121 -23.19 -23.91 3.69
C CYS A 121 -22.01 -23.85 4.67
N PHE A 122 -21.88 -22.71 5.35
CA PHE A 122 -20.89 -22.48 6.41
C PHE A 122 -21.61 -22.30 7.73
N ASP A 123 -20.98 -22.64 8.86
CA ASP A 123 -21.55 -22.40 10.20
C ASP A 123 -21.82 -20.93 10.45
N ARG A 124 -20.88 -20.11 9.97
CA ARG A 124 -20.85 -18.70 10.25
C ARG A 124 -20.33 -17.96 9.02
N ALA A 125 -20.91 -16.78 8.80
CA ALA A 125 -20.34 -15.79 7.91
C ALA A 125 -20.03 -14.51 8.71
N VAL A 126 -18.87 -13.91 8.44
CA VAL A 126 -18.50 -12.56 8.87
C VAL A 126 -18.49 -11.70 7.61
N VAL A 127 -19.34 -10.69 7.56
CA VAL A 127 -19.55 -9.89 6.35
C VAL A 127 -19.02 -8.48 6.54
N GLY A 128 -18.20 -8.04 5.58
CA GLY A 128 -17.64 -6.71 5.53
C GLY A 128 -16.33 -6.57 6.33
N LEU A 129 -15.70 -5.42 6.15
CA LEU A 129 -14.38 -5.09 6.73
C LEU A 129 -14.49 -4.22 8.00
N GLY A 130 -15.69 -4.12 8.57
CA GLY A 130 -15.95 -3.37 9.81
C GLY A 130 -15.74 -1.85 9.71
N SER A 131 -15.69 -1.28 8.49
CA SER A 131 -15.38 0.13 8.21
C SER A 131 -14.09 0.61 8.91
N GLN A 132 -13.09 -0.26 8.97
CA GLN A 132 -11.78 0.00 9.55
C GLN A 132 -10.78 0.36 8.45
N CYS A 133 -10.11 1.50 8.56
CA CYS A 133 -8.90 1.81 7.80
C CYS A 133 -8.23 3.03 8.45
N GLY A 134 -6.98 3.33 8.07
CA GLY A 134 -6.24 4.49 8.60
C GLY A 134 -6.74 5.85 8.10
N LEU A 135 -7.73 5.88 7.21
CA LEU A 135 -8.17 7.07 6.46
C LEU A 135 -9.34 7.78 7.16
N ASN A 136 -9.52 9.05 6.86
CA ASN A 136 -10.52 9.91 7.49
C ASN A 136 -11.98 9.49 7.23
N TYR A 137 -12.25 8.79 6.12
CA TYR A 137 -13.60 8.36 5.76
C TYR A 137 -14.02 7.05 6.45
N CYS A 138 -13.09 6.35 7.11
CA CYS A 138 -13.40 5.14 7.86
C CYS A 138 -13.99 5.48 9.22
N ALA A 139 -15.01 4.72 9.64
CA ALA A 139 -15.65 4.91 10.93
C ALA A 139 -14.69 4.62 12.09
N LYS A 140 -13.76 3.68 11.88
CA LYS A 140 -12.78 3.26 12.89
C LYS A 140 -11.41 3.12 12.26
N ASN A 141 -10.37 3.23 13.07
CA ASN A 141 -9.01 2.96 12.64
C ASN A 141 -8.69 1.47 12.75
N THR A 142 -7.79 1.02 11.88
CA THR A 142 -7.10 -0.25 12.08
C THR A 142 -6.05 -0.03 13.18
N PRO A 143 -6.00 -0.85 14.24
CA PRO A 143 -4.99 -0.68 15.29
C PRO A 143 -3.57 -0.91 14.77
N THR A 144 -2.57 -0.17 15.27
CA THR A 144 -1.16 -0.30 14.82
C THR A 144 -0.65 -1.75 14.91
N GLU A 145 -1.05 -2.50 15.94
CA GLU A 145 -0.65 -3.89 16.12
C GLU A 145 -1.12 -4.83 15.00
N ILE A 146 -2.18 -4.48 14.26
CA ILE A 146 -2.65 -5.26 13.11
C ILE A 146 -1.68 -5.10 11.94
N TYR A 147 -1.20 -3.88 11.68
CA TYR A 147 -0.19 -3.63 10.66
C TYR A 147 1.09 -4.41 10.96
N GLN A 148 1.54 -4.36 12.21
CA GLN A 148 2.73 -5.08 12.64
C GLN A 148 2.54 -6.59 12.56
N ALA A 149 1.45 -7.14 13.11
CA ALA A 149 1.18 -8.58 13.05
C ALA A 149 1.04 -9.10 11.62
N TYR A 150 0.44 -8.31 10.71
CA TYR A 150 0.37 -8.64 9.30
C TYR A 150 1.77 -8.67 8.66
N SER A 151 2.60 -7.67 8.96
CA SER A 151 4.00 -7.61 8.54
C SER A 151 4.80 -8.82 9.01
N ASP A 152 4.69 -9.15 10.30
CA ASP A 152 5.37 -10.26 10.94
C ASP A 152 4.91 -11.61 10.38
N GLN A 153 3.61 -11.78 10.09
CA GLN A 153 3.08 -13.01 9.51
C GLN A 153 3.64 -13.26 8.10
N ILE A 154 3.73 -12.22 7.28
CA ILE A 154 4.27 -12.31 5.92
C ILE A 154 5.77 -12.63 5.99
N GLN A 155 6.50 -11.95 6.88
CA GLN A 155 7.91 -12.21 7.15
C GLN A 155 8.16 -13.66 7.59
N GLY A 156 7.41 -14.12 8.59
CA GLY A 156 7.54 -15.45 9.17
C GLY A 156 7.15 -16.58 8.21
N HIS A 157 6.31 -16.30 7.21
CA HIS A 157 5.93 -17.28 6.21
C HIS A 157 6.98 -17.44 5.11
N TYR A 158 7.46 -16.34 4.52
CA TYR A 158 8.25 -16.40 3.29
C TYR A 158 9.77 -16.41 3.49
N TRP A 159 10.30 -15.85 4.58
CA TRP A 159 11.74 -15.85 4.83
C TRP A 159 12.12 -16.05 6.31
N PRO A 160 11.50 -17.00 7.05
CA PRO A 160 12.00 -17.35 8.38
C PRO A 160 13.43 -17.90 8.31
N THR A 161 13.82 -18.46 7.16
CA THR A 161 15.17 -18.95 6.87
C THR A 161 15.55 -18.63 5.42
N PRO A 162 16.87 -18.61 5.09
CA PRO A 162 17.34 -18.58 3.71
C PRO A 162 16.71 -19.63 2.80
N GLU A 163 16.58 -20.85 3.29
CA GLU A 163 16.08 -21.99 2.52
C GLU A 163 14.60 -21.82 2.16
N THR A 164 13.80 -21.27 3.08
CA THR A 164 12.39 -20.94 2.82
C THR A 164 12.25 -19.89 1.73
N TRP A 165 13.07 -18.83 1.78
CA TRP A 165 13.06 -17.78 0.77
C TRP A 165 13.47 -18.30 -0.61
N GLU A 166 14.53 -19.11 -0.69
CA GLU A 166 14.93 -19.75 -1.95
C GLU A 166 13.86 -20.70 -2.48
N SER A 167 13.19 -21.46 -1.61
CA SER A 167 12.08 -22.33 -2.00
C SER A 167 10.93 -21.54 -2.60
N HIS A 168 10.58 -20.40 -2.00
CA HIS A 168 9.59 -19.47 -2.54
C HIS A 168 9.98 -18.98 -3.94
N LEU A 169 11.21 -18.50 -4.12
CA LEU A 169 11.69 -18.03 -5.43
C LEU A 169 11.69 -19.14 -6.51
N ARG A 170 12.02 -20.39 -6.14
CA ARG A 170 11.93 -21.54 -7.05
C ARG A 170 10.49 -21.82 -7.46
N SER A 171 9.57 -21.90 -6.48
CA SER A 171 8.13 -22.11 -6.74
C SER A 171 7.54 -21.02 -7.63
N ARG A 172 7.98 -19.76 -7.45
CA ARG A 172 7.62 -18.64 -8.32
C ARG A 172 8.08 -18.83 -9.75
N ALA A 173 9.36 -19.13 -9.94
CA ALA A 173 9.93 -19.36 -11.26
C ALA A 173 9.27 -20.54 -11.99
N GLU A 174 8.90 -21.60 -11.27
CA GLU A 174 8.14 -22.74 -11.82
C GLU A 174 6.73 -22.34 -12.24
N SER A 175 6.00 -21.61 -11.39
CA SER A 175 4.65 -21.12 -11.69
C SER A 175 4.61 -20.19 -12.90
N GLU A 176 5.65 -19.37 -13.08
CA GLU A 176 5.79 -18.50 -14.25
C GLU A 176 6.05 -19.31 -15.52
N LYS A 177 6.91 -20.33 -15.46
CA LYS A 177 7.13 -21.25 -16.58
C LYS A 177 5.84 -21.95 -16.98
N GLU A 178 5.09 -22.49 -16.03
CA GLU A 178 3.78 -23.12 -16.29
C GLU A 178 2.80 -22.16 -16.99
N ARG A 179 2.70 -20.91 -16.53
CA ARG A 179 1.86 -19.88 -17.17
C ARG A 179 2.29 -19.58 -18.60
N THR A 180 3.59 -19.44 -18.85
CA THR A 180 4.11 -19.20 -20.21
C THR A 180 3.86 -20.38 -21.14
N HIS A 181 4.00 -21.62 -20.65
CA HIS A 181 3.66 -22.82 -21.41
C HIS A 181 2.17 -22.87 -21.76
N HIS A 182 1.26 -22.67 -20.80
CA HIS A 182 -0.18 -22.66 -21.06
C HIS A 182 -0.63 -21.54 -22.02
N ALA A 183 0.00 -20.37 -21.95
CA ALA A 183 -0.25 -19.28 -22.89
C ALA A 183 0.22 -19.63 -24.32
N SER A 184 1.30 -20.40 -24.45
CA SER A 184 1.81 -20.85 -25.77
C SER A 184 0.95 -21.95 -26.41
N GLU A 185 0.28 -22.79 -25.61
CA GLU A 185 -0.53 -23.91 -26.11
C GLU A 185 -1.92 -23.49 -26.61
N ASN A 186 -2.44 -22.33 -26.19
CA ASN A 186 -3.79 -21.86 -26.53
C ASN A 186 -3.82 -20.50 -27.29
N PRO A 187 -3.11 -20.36 -28.42
CA PRO A 187 -3.00 -19.08 -29.14
C PRO A 187 -4.33 -18.57 -29.71
N ALA A 188 -5.30 -19.46 -29.93
CA ALA A 188 -6.56 -19.16 -30.62
C ALA A 188 -7.59 -18.36 -29.78
N THR A 189 -7.36 -18.16 -28.48
CA THR A 189 -8.31 -17.43 -27.60
C THR A 189 -7.78 -16.13 -27.02
N SER A 190 -6.51 -15.78 -27.24
CA SER A 190 -5.92 -14.58 -26.66
C SER A 190 -5.69 -13.49 -27.72
N ALA A 191 -6.50 -12.43 -27.69
CA ALA A 191 -5.96 -11.10 -27.99
C ALA A 191 -4.64 -10.98 -27.20
N ALA A 192 -3.53 -10.67 -27.89
CA ALA A 192 -2.15 -10.76 -27.39
C ALA A 192 -2.09 -10.73 -25.85
N PRO A 193 -1.76 -11.85 -25.18
CA PRO A 193 -1.84 -11.90 -23.74
C PRO A 193 -0.94 -10.79 -23.21
N ASN A 194 -1.51 -9.85 -22.47
CA ASN A 194 -0.73 -8.91 -21.68
C ASN A 194 0.05 -9.78 -20.70
N ILE A 195 1.28 -10.15 -21.06
CA ILE A 195 2.16 -10.93 -20.19
C ILE A 195 2.39 -10.04 -18.98
N LEU A 196 1.70 -10.37 -17.88
CA LEU A 196 1.89 -9.66 -16.63
C LEU A 196 3.36 -9.77 -16.26
N PRO A 197 4.01 -8.66 -15.88
CA PRO A 197 5.39 -8.69 -15.46
C PRO A 197 5.59 -9.68 -14.30
N SER A 198 6.71 -10.42 -14.28
CA SER A 198 7.01 -11.35 -13.19
C SER A 198 7.02 -10.61 -11.85
N PRO A 199 6.36 -11.14 -10.79
CA PRO A 199 6.43 -10.57 -9.43
C PRO A 199 7.86 -10.52 -8.87
N THR A 200 8.84 -11.23 -9.46
CA THR A 200 10.24 -11.24 -9.03
C THR A 200 11.12 -10.21 -9.74
N ASN A 201 10.64 -9.55 -10.78
CA ASN A 201 11.40 -8.56 -11.57
C ASN A 201 11.91 -7.39 -10.70
N CYS A 202 11.17 -6.98 -9.67
CA CYS A 202 11.62 -5.95 -8.75
C CYS A 202 12.90 -6.35 -7.98
N LEU A 203 13.09 -7.64 -7.70
CA LEU A 203 14.32 -8.14 -7.07
C LEU A 203 15.52 -8.01 -8.01
N GLN A 204 15.33 -8.35 -9.28
CA GLN A 204 16.38 -8.32 -10.30
C GLN A 204 16.79 -6.89 -10.68
N SER A 205 15.83 -5.96 -10.65
CA SER A 205 16.08 -4.55 -10.96
C SER A 205 16.57 -3.72 -9.76
N ALA A 206 16.58 -4.29 -8.56
CA ALA A 206 17.07 -3.61 -7.36
C ALA A 206 18.59 -3.38 -7.44
N ARG A 207 19.02 -2.14 -7.17
CA ARG A 207 20.44 -1.75 -7.13
C ARG A 207 20.85 -1.42 -5.69
N TYR A 208 22.06 -1.80 -5.31
CA TYR A 208 22.57 -1.67 -3.94
C TYR A 208 23.89 -0.92 -3.92
N TYR A 209 24.02 0.06 -3.02
CA TYR A 209 25.22 0.87 -2.85
C TYR A 209 25.65 0.94 -1.38
N GLY A 210 26.94 0.72 -1.10
CA GLY A 210 27.50 0.79 0.24
C GLY A 210 27.23 -0.43 1.14
N PHE A 211 26.86 -1.58 0.56
CA PHE A 211 26.74 -2.85 1.27
C PHE A 211 28.06 -3.64 1.14
N ASN A 212 28.51 -4.29 2.22
CA ASN A 212 29.83 -4.95 2.31
C ASN A 212 29.99 -6.25 1.48
N HIS A 213 29.01 -6.60 0.64
CA HIS A 213 29.12 -7.75 -0.24
C HIS A 213 29.75 -7.34 -1.58
N LYS A 214 30.53 -8.25 -2.19
CA LYS A 214 31.30 -8.10 -3.45
C LYS A 214 30.52 -7.59 -4.68
N ASN A 215 29.24 -7.29 -4.57
CA ASN A 215 28.39 -6.77 -5.65
C ASN A 215 27.98 -5.32 -5.34
N SER A 216 28.97 -4.44 -5.12
CA SER A 216 28.74 -3.00 -5.25
C SER A 216 28.50 -2.70 -6.72
N GLY A 217 27.28 -2.28 -7.07
CA GLY A 217 26.77 -2.06 -8.44
C GLY A 217 27.44 -0.95 -9.25
N LEU A 218 28.77 -0.87 -9.19
CA LEU A 218 29.64 -0.15 -10.11
C LEU A 218 30.45 -1.11 -10.99
N ASP A 219 30.59 -2.39 -10.62
CA ASP A 219 31.22 -3.41 -11.46
C ASP A 219 30.16 -4.33 -12.08
N SER A 220 30.29 -4.54 -13.38
CA SER A 220 29.35 -5.20 -14.29
C SER A 220 28.63 -6.43 -13.71
N ILE A 221 27.30 -6.40 -13.72
CA ILE A 221 26.44 -7.58 -13.58
C ILE A 221 26.75 -8.50 -14.76
N SER A 222 27.52 -9.57 -14.56
CA SER A 222 27.51 -10.69 -15.51
C SER A 222 26.15 -11.39 -15.36
N HIS A 223 25.46 -11.59 -16.48
CA HIS A 223 24.12 -12.19 -16.52
C HIS A 223 24.08 -13.68 -16.14
N ASP A 224 25.20 -14.28 -15.73
CA ASP A 224 25.37 -15.73 -15.60
C ASP A 224 25.52 -16.25 -14.16
N GLU A 225 25.53 -15.40 -13.12
CA GLU A 225 25.52 -15.91 -11.74
C GLU A 225 24.07 -16.19 -11.24
N PRO A 226 23.79 -17.40 -10.72
CA PRO A 226 22.48 -17.73 -10.16
C PRO A 226 22.14 -16.81 -8.98
N LEU A 227 20.94 -16.24 -9.02
CA LEU A 227 20.31 -15.37 -8.00
C LEU A 227 20.36 -15.90 -6.55
N ALA A 228 20.71 -17.16 -6.33
CA ALA A 228 20.70 -17.85 -5.04
C ALA A 228 21.74 -17.34 -4.02
N ARG A 229 22.72 -16.50 -4.41
CA ARG A 229 23.75 -15.99 -3.48
C ARG A 229 23.66 -14.49 -3.16
N HIS A 230 22.56 -13.84 -3.52
CA HIS A 230 22.36 -12.43 -3.17
C HIS A 230 21.95 -12.32 -1.70
N GLY A 231 22.99 -12.19 -0.87
CA GLY A 231 23.01 -12.26 0.58
C GLY A 231 21.73 -11.84 1.26
N ILE A 232 21.17 -12.78 2.01
CA ILE A 232 20.52 -12.45 3.27
C ILE A 232 21.64 -11.86 4.12
N ALA A 233 21.81 -10.54 4.05
CA ALA A 233 22.52 -9.82 5.08
C ALA A 233 21.75 -10.16 6.35
N ASP A 234 22.30 -11.08 7.14
CA ASP A 234 21.78 -11.41 8.45
C ASP A 234 21.84 -10.11 9.26
N PRO A 235 20.69 -9.45 9.49
CA PRO A 235 20.69 -8.15 10.14
C PRO A 235 21.23 -8.26 11.57
N ASP A 236 21.23 -9.46 12.16
CA ASP A 236 21.66 -9.75 13.52
C ASP A 236 23.09 -10.30 13.60
N ASN A 237 23.69 -10.81 12.52
CA ASN A 237 25.08 -11.31 12.55
C ASN A 237 26.14 -10.22 12.31
N THR A 238 25.81 -8.98 12.65
CA THR A 238 26.81 -7.90 12.76
C THR A 238 27.50 -8.01 14.12
N THR A 239 28.41 -8.99 14.24
CA THR A 239 29.46 -8.95 15.27
C THR A 239 30.49 -7.84 15.01
N ASP A 240 30.15 -6.86 14.15
CA ASP A 240 30.89 -5.62 13.93
C ASP A 240 30.92 -4.81 15.23
N ARG A 241 31.90 -5.18 16.05
CA ARG A 241 32.38 -4.53 17.27
C ARG A 241 32.93 -3.12 17.04
N GLU A 242 32.75 -2.52 15.86
CA GLU A 242 33.12 -1.14 15.63
C GLU A 242 31.91 -0.22 15.85
N GLU A 243 31.94 0.43 17.00
CA GLU A 243 30.98 1.40 17.51
C GLU A 243 30.75 2.63 16.60
N ASP A 244 31.45 2.74 15.46
CA ASP A 244 31.71 4.02 14.79
C ASP A 244 30.99 4.28 13.45
N SER A 245 30.16 3.39 12.89
CA SER A 245 29.40 3.79 11.69
C SER A 245 28.00 3.19 11.53
N TYR A 246 27.07 3.62 12.39
CA TYR A 246 25.66 3.46 12.06
C TYR A 246 25.32 4.16 10.74
N ARG A 247 25.05 3.35 9.70
CA ARG A 247 24.62 3.81 8.38
C ARG A 247 23.19 3.34 8.11
N PRO A 248 22.18 4.21 8.26
CA PRO A 248 20.80 3.83 7.95
C PRO A 248 20.67 3.44 6.48
N VAL A 249 19.77 2.49 6.22
CA VAL A 249 19.43 2.08 4.86
C VAL A 249 18.35 3.01 4.33
N VAL A 250 18.68 3.70 3.24
CA VAL A 250 17.76 4.49 2.44
C VAL A 250 17.30 3.64 1.27
N ALA A 251 16.00 3.58 1.00
CA ALA A 251 15.47 3.07 -0.26
C ALA A 251 14.92 4.24 -1.09
N ILE A 252 15.24 4.27 -2.38
CA ILE A 252 14.57 5.12 -3.36
C ILE A 252 13.77 4.23 -4.29
N ILE A 253 12.46 4.48 -4.41
CA ILE A 253 11.64 3.81 -5.43
C ILE A 253 11.55 4.71 -6.66
N GLU A 254 12.15 4.27 -7.75
CA GLU A 254 12.06 4.88 -9.07
C GLU A 254 10.79 4.42 -9.79
N ARG A 255 10.19 5.36 -10.53
CA ARG A 255 9.05 5.11 -11.40
C ARG A 255 9.37 5.54 -12.83
N ARG A 256 8.84 4.79 -13.79
CA ARG A 256 8.84 5.08 -15.22
C ARG A 256 7.48 5.67 -15.60
N GLY A 257 7.49 6.68 -16.47
CA GLY A 257 6.28 7.37 -16.90
C GLY A 257 5.77 8.36 -15.86
N THR A 258 4.49 8.25 -15.49
CA THR A 258 3.84 9.19 -14.56
C THR A 258 4.57 9.22 -13.22
N ARG A 259 4.62 10.40 -12.59
CA ARG A 259 5.15 10.58 -11.23
C ARG A 259 6.62 10.18 -11.09
N SER A 260 7.40 10.15 -12.18
CA SER A 260 8.83 9.84 -12.09
C SER A 260 9.60 10.97 -11.37
N VAL A 261 10.76 10.66 -10.79
CA VAL A 261 11.74 11.70 -10.42
C VAL A 261 12.54 12.02 -11.69
N LEU A 262 12.66 13.30 -12.06
CA LEU A 262 13.32 13.74 -13.29
C LEU A 262 14.85 13.70 -13.20
N ASN A 263 15.40 13.84 -11.99
CA ASN A 263 16.84 13.84 -11.72
C ASN A 263 17.28 12.73 -10.74
N PRO A 264 16.86 11.46 -10.93
CA PRO A 264 17.05 10.42 -9.93
C PRO A 264 18.54 10.10 -9.75
N ASN A 265 19.32 10.09 -10.83
CA ASN A 265 20.76 9.84 -10.77
C ASN A 265 21.50 10.88 -9.94
N THR A 266 21.14 12.17 -10.03
CA THR A 266 21.76 13.22 -9.22
C THR A 266 21.48 13.02 -7.73
N VAL A 267 20.25 12.64 -7.38
CA VAL A 267 19.87 12.31 -5.99
C VAL A 267 20.63 11.08 -5.49
N ILE A 268 20.66 10.00 -6.28
CA ILE A 268 21.39 8.77 -5.97
C ILE A 268 22.87 9.07 -5.74
N SER A 269 23.52 9.79 -6.66
CA SER A 269 24.94 10.16 -6.55
C SER A 269 25.22 10.97 -5.29
N ALA A 270 24.37 11.96 -4.95
CA ALA A 270 24.54 12.77 -3.74
C ALA A 270 24.49 11.91 -2.46
N ILE A 271 23.53 10.98 -2.36
CA ILE A 271 23.40 10.08 -1.20
C ILE A 271 24.60 9.12 -1.11
N VAL A 272 25.01 8.51 -2.24
CA VAL A 272 26.16 7.60 -2.28
C VAL A 272 27.46 8.31 -1.89
N GLN A 273 27.69 9.52 -2.40
CA GLN A 273 28.90 10.31 -2.13
C GLN A 273 29.02 10.73 -0.66
N SER A 274 27.89 10.91 0.05
CA SER A 274 27.92 11.25 1.49
C SER A 274 28.59 10.16 2.35
N ARG A 275 28.62 8.90 1.88
CA ARG A 275 29.07 7.70 2.61
C ARG A 275 28.37 7.42 3.95
N ASN A 276 27.42 8.27 4.36
CA ASN A 276 26.71 8.14 5.63
C ASN A 276 25.51 7.18 5.58
N PHE A 277 25.11 6.76 4.37
CA PHE A 277 23.94 5.92 4.12
C PHE A 277 24.30 4.69 3.31
N ARG A 278 23.55 3.62 3.51
CA ARG A 278 23.45 2.52 2.53
C ARG A 278 22.24 2.79 1.66
N LEU A 279 22.33 2.55 0.36
CA LEU A 279 21.26 2.92 -0.58
C LEU A 279 20.77 1.72 -1.37
N LYS A 280 19.46 1.49 -1.34
CA LYS A 280 18.72 0.62 -2.25
C LYS A 280 18.00 1.49 -3.26
N VAL A 281 18.09 1.15 -4.54
CA VAL A 281 17.27 1.77 -5.58
C VAL A 281 16.38 0.69 -6.17
N LEU A 282 15.08 0.87 -6.04
CA LEU A 282 14.05 -0.12 -6.34
C LEU A 282 13.15 0.40 -7.47
N SER A 283 12.50 -0.51 -8.19
CA SER A 283 11.42 -0.16 -9.13
C SER A 283 10.34 -1.22 -9.06
N TYR A 284 9.07 -0.78 -9.03
CA TYR A 284 7.90 -1.67 -9.02
C TYR A 284 7.16 -1.70 -10.37
N ASP A 285 7.59 -0.90 -11.35
CA ASP A 285 6.90 -0.82 -12.65
C ASP A 285 6.99 -2.12 -13.45
N HIS A 286 7.95 -2.99 -13.13
CA HIS A 286 8.12 -4.31 -13.75
C HIS A 286 7.46 -5.43 -12.97
N GLY A 287 6.56 -5.10 -12.04
CA GLY A 287 5.93 -6.07 -11.15
C GLY A 287 6.75 -6.34 -9.89
N CYS A 288 6.06 -6.37 -8.76
CA CYS A 288 6.62 -6.79 -7.47
C CYS A 288 5.52 -7.46 -6.65
N GLY A 289 5.71 -8.73 -6.29
CA GLY A 289 4.77 -9.41 -5.41
C GLY A 289 4.87 -8.88 -3.97
N ILE A 290 3.89 -9.25 -3.13
CA ILE A 290 3.91 -8.91 -1.70
C ILE A 290 5.17 -9.44 -1.01
N PRO A 291 5.55 -10.73 -1.18
CA PRO A 291 6.72 -11.27 -0.51
C PRO A 291 8.00 -10.56 -0.94
N GLU A 292 8.14 -10.26 -2.23
CA GLU A 292 9.30 -9.58 -2.79
C GLU A 292 9.40 -8.12 -2.34
N THR A 293 8.27 -7.41 -2.32
CA THR A 293 8.19 -6.04 -1.79
C THR A 293 8.62 -6.00 -0.33
N ALA A 294 8.08 -6.91 0.47
CA ALA A 294 8.36 -6.98 1.90
C ALA A 294 9.81 -7.41 2.18
N TYR A 295 10.35 -8.36 1.40
CA TYR A 295 11.76 -8.73 1.43
C TYR A 295 12.65 -7.52 1.14
N LEU A 296 12.39 -6.73 0.10
CA LEU A 296 13.20 -5.56 -0.26
C LEU A 296 13.20 -4.46 0.84
N MET A 297 12.11 -4.36 1.60
CA MET A 297 11.85 -3.30 2.58
C MET A 297 12.24 -3.63 4.03
N ARG A 298 12.53 -4.91 4.34
CA ARG A 298 12.74 -5.42 5.71
C ARG A 298 13.81 -4.73 6.57
N ASP A 299 14.77 -4.07 5.94
CA ASP A 299 15.91 -3.39 6.57
C ASP A 299 15.94 -1.89 6.24
N VAL A 300 14.91 -1.37 5.57
CA VAL A 300 14.84 0.01 5.08
C VAL A 300 14.41 0.93 6.21
N HIS A 301 15.26 1.89 6.55
CA HIS A 301 15.00 2.85 7.64
C HIS A 301 14.34 4.13 7.11
N ILE A 302 14.71 4.53 5.89
CA ILE A 302 14.20 5.72 5.22
C ILE A 302 13.74 5.34 3.82
N LEU A 303 12.46 5.55 3.51
CA LEU A 303 11.90 5.34 2.19
C LEU A 303 11.71 6.68 1.50
N ILE A 304 12.30 6.86 0.32
CA ILE A 304 12.07 8.00 -0.56
C ILE A 304 11.32 7.49 -1.79
N SER A 305 10.20 8.12 -2.12
CA SER A 305 9.47 7.76 -3.34
C SER A 305 8.68 8.96 -3.85
N PRO A 306 8.48 9.10 -5.17
CA PRO A 306 7.44 9.96 -5.67
C PRO A 306 6.08 9.62 -5.05
N HIS A 307 5.27 10.63 -4.77
CA HIS A 307 3.95 10.43 -4.19
C HIS A 307 3.11 9.42 -5.00
N GLY A 308 2.57 8.40 -4.33
CA GLY A 308 1.70 7.39 -4.94
C GLY A 308 1.92 5.96 -4.42
N ASN A 309 1.40 5.00 -5.17
CA ASN A 309 1.27 3.58 -4.82
C ASN A 309 2.50 2.93 -4.15
N ALA A 310 3.69 3.27 -4.64
CA ALA A 310 4.96 2.73 -4.19
C ALA A 310 5.20 2.96 -2.69
N LEU A 311 4.66 4.03 -2.12
CA LEU A 311 4.71 4.33 -0.69
C LEU A 311 4.02 3.24 0.15
N GLY A 312 3.16 2.42 -0.45
CA GLY A 312 2.53 1.30 0.25
C GLY A 312 3.51 0.23 0.73
N GLY A 313 4.71 0.14 0.13
CA GLY A 313 5.79 -0.72 0.61
C GLY A 313 6.30 -0.36 2.01
N SER A 314 5.96 0.83 2.53
CA SER A 314 6.32 1.26 3.90
C SER A 314 5.75 0.37 5.00
N LEU A 315 4.67 -0.39 4.75
CA LEU A 315 4.13 -1.37 5.69
C LEU A 315 5.19 -2.36 6.20
N TRP A 316 6.14 -2.70 5.33
CA TRP A 316 7.14 -3.73 5.58
C TRP A 316 8.47 -3.18 6.11
N MET A 317 8.55 -1.87 6.35
CA MET A 317 9.70 -1.27 7.02
C MET A 317 9.72 -1.71 8.49
N PRO A 318 10.90 -1.98 9.08
CA PRO A 318 11.01 -2.47 10.44
C PRO A 318 10.53 -1.42 11.46
N SER A 319 9.50 -1.75 12.23
CA SER A 319 8.96 -0.93 13.31
C SER A 319 9.35 -1.42 14.72
N LEU A 320 10.31 -2.35 14.83
CA LEU A 320 10.66 -2.98 16.10
C LEU A 320 11.17 -1.96 17.12
N PRO A 321 10.96 -2.19 18.43
CA PRO A 321 11.43 -1.30 19.50
C PRO A 321 12.93 -0.99 19.48
N ARG A 322 13.75 -1.79 18.80
CA ARG A 322 15.20 -1.59 18.69
C ARG A 322 15.62 -0.70 17.52
N HIS A 323 14.73 -0.45 16.57
CA HIS A 323 15.01 0.40 15.41
C HIS A 323 14.51 1.83 15.65
N PRO A 324 15.07 2.83 14.95
CA PRO A 324 14.42 4.13 14.86
C PRO A 324 13.08 4.00 14.13
N PHE A 325 12.18 4.96 14.36
CA PHE A 325 10.92 5.00 13.64
C PHE A 325 11.17 5.15 12.13
N PRO A 326 10.57 4.29 11.29
CA PRO A 326 10.64 4.41 9.84
C PRO A 326 10.29 5.83 9.38
N VAL A 327 11.05 6.36 8.43
CA VAL A 327 10.78 7.67 7.82
C VAL A 327 10.44 7.51 6.35
N ILE A 328 9.30 8.04 5.96
CA ILE A 328 8.84 8.10 4.58
C ILE A 328 9.01 9.54 4.11
N ILE A 329 9.71 9.74 3.01
CA ILE A 329 9.88 11.02 2.32
C ILE A 329 9.17 10.91 0.97
N SER A 330 8.01 11.54 0.88
CA SER A 330 7.26 11.63 -0.37
C SER A 330 7.76 12.83 -1.18
N ILE A 331 8.34 12.56 -2.34
CA ILE A 331 8.65 13.61 -3.33
C ILE A 331 7.34 13.98 -3.99
N ASP A 332 6.85 15.20 -3.76
CA ASP A 332 5.55 15.65 -4.26
C ASP A 332 5.66 16.79 -5.28
N SER A 333 4.58 16.99 -6.04
CA SER A 333 4.42 18.19 -6.84
C SER A 333 4.10 19.37 -5.93
N THR A 334 4.49 20.58 -6.30
CA THR A 334 4.10 21.80 -5.59
C THR A 334 2.61 22.13 -5.75
N LYS A 335 1.92 21.49 -6.70
CA LYS A 335 0.52 21.75 -7.09
C LYS A 335 -0.42 20.57 -6.87
N TYR A 336 0.10 19.47 -6.37
CA TYR A 336 -0.71 18.32 -5.97
C TYR A 336 -0.35 17.97 -4.54
N TYR A 337 -1.37 17.63 -3.77
CA TYR A 337 -1.21 17.11 -2.43
C TYR A 337 -2.33 16.11 -2.18
N GLU A 338 -1.96 14.95 -1.67
CA GLU A 338 -2.87 13.90 -1.24
C GLU A 338 -2.39 13.38 0.12
N SER A 339 -3.20 13.57 1.15
CA SER A 339 -2.85 13.17 2.52
C SER A 339 -2.97 11.66 2.76
N TRP A 340 -3.42 10.89 1.76
CA TRP A 340 -3.77 9.47 1.89
C TRP A 340 -2.67 8.64 2.56
N PHE A 341 -1.41 8.81 2.15
CA PHE A 341 -0.29 8.08 2.75
C PHE A 341 0.13 8.64 4.12
N GLN A 342 -0.16 9.90 4.44
CA GLN A 342 0.08 10.44 5.78
C GLN A 342 -0.84 9.77 6.80
N TRP A 343 -2.10 9.57 6.44
CA TRP A 343 -3.08 8.84 7.25
C TRP A 343 -2.61 7.41 7.55
N THR A 344 -2.23 6.63 6.54
CA THR A 344 -1.82 5.23 6.77
C THR A 344 -0.49 5.11 7.50
N THR A 345 0.52 5.93 7.18
CA THR A 345 1.83 5.87 7.84
C THR A 345 1.80 6.32 9.29
N THR A 346 1.04 7.37 9.63
CA THR A 346 0.86 7.80 11.02
C THR A 346 0.10 6.77 11.84
N ALA A 347 -0.89 6.08 11.25
CA ALA A 347 -1.57 4.96 11.89
C ALA A 347 -0.64 3.78 12.19
N MET A 348 0.46 3.64 11.44
CA MET A 348 1.51 2.64 11.68
C MET A 348 2.60 3.12 12.66
N GLY A 349 2.53 4.35 13.18
CA GLY A 349 3.60 4.92 13.99
C GLY A 349 4.87 5.27 13.20
N GLN A 350 4.73 5.59 11.91
CA GLN A 350 5.84 5.95 11.02
C GLN A 350 5.85 7.45 10.74
N ARG A 351 7.02 8.02 10.46
CA ARG A 351 7.15 9.45 10.14
C ARG A 351 6.89 9.66 8.65
N PHE A 352 6.15 10.71 8.28
CA PHE A 352 5.88 11.07 6.90
C PHE A 352 6.25 12.53 6.63
N LEU A 353 7.24 12.72 5.78
CA LEU A 353 7.78 14.01 5.40
C LEU A 353 7.53 14.26 3.91
N LEU A 354 7.20 15.49 3.58
CA LEU A 354 7.06 15.93 2.19
C LEU A 354 8.36 16.58 1.74
N HIS A 355 8.84 16.20 0.56
CA HIS A 355 9.91 16.90 -0.14
C HIS A 355 9.34 17.51 -1.42
N GLN A 356 9.26 18.84 -1.46
CA GLN A 356 8.81 19.59 -2.62
C GLN A 356 9.97 20.42 -3.17
N CYS A 357 10.20 20.36 -4.48
CA CYS A 357 11.16 21.21 -5.15
C CYS A 357 10.46 22.48 -5.63
N GLY A 358 10.93 23.64 -5.18
CA GLY A 358 10.36 24.94 -5.53
C GLY A 358 10.10 25.80 -4.29
N PRO A 359 9.34 26.91 -4.43
CA PRO A 359 8.89 27.66 -3.28
C PRO A 359 8.12 26.70 -2.40
N ALA A 360 8.44 26.67 -1.11
CA ALA A 360 7.53 26.04 -0.19
C ALA A 360 6.19 26.76 -0.36
N THR A 361 5.17 26.04 -0.81
CA THR A 361 3.80 26.52 -0.64
C THR A 361 3.67 26.87 0.85
N SER A 362 3.28 28.11 1.18
CA SER A 362 2.94 28.76 2.49
C SER A 362 3.18 28.08 3.87
N TYR A 363 3.97 27.02 3.96
CA TYR A 363 3.96 26.01 5.01
C TYR A 363 5.38 25.68 5.51
N HIS A 364 6.42 26.28 4.93
CA HIS A 364 7.73 26.42 5.59
C HIS A 364 7.96 27.88 5.98
N PRO A 365 8.33 28.17 7.23
CA PRO A 365 8.45 29.53 7.77
C PRO A 365 9.64 30.33 7.24
N ALA A 366 10.47 29.77 6.34
CA ALA A 366 11.54 30.49 5.69
C ALA A 366 11.22 30.65 4.19
N PRO A 367 10.88 31.85 3.71
CA PRO A 367 10.84 32.13 2.27
C PRO A 367 12.28 32.02 1.74
N GLN A 368 12.64 30.85 1.25
CA GLN A 368 13.84 30.71 0.45
C GLN A 368 13.49 31.09 -0.97
N GLU A 369 14.24 32.04 -1.53
CA GLU A 369 14.12 32.42 -2.93
C GLU A 369 14.18 31.16 -3.80
N ILE A 370 13.21 31.05 -4.69
CA ILE A 370 13.18 29.99 -5.69
C ILE A 370 14.44 30.20 -6.52
N ASN A 371 15.35 29.23 -6.52
CA ASN A 371 16.39 29.18 -7.53
C ASN A 371 15.86 28.30 -8.68
N PRO A 372 15.39 28.87 -9.80
CA PRO A 372 14.84 28.10 -10.90
C PRO A 372 15.88 27.17 -11.53
N LYS A 373 17.18 27.42 -11.29
CA LYS A 373 18.27 26.53 -11.73
C LYS A 373 18.31 25.23 -10.93
N VAL A 374 17.84 25.24 -9.68
CA VAL A 374 17.84 24.07 -8.78
C VAL A 374 16.53 23.29 -8.89
N CYS A 375 15.40 23.99 -8.99
CA CYS A 375 14.07 23.40 -9.13
C CYS A 375 13.39 23.98 -10.38
N PRO A 376 13.74 23.51 -11.59
CA PRO A 376 13.10 23.99 -12.80
C PRO A 376 11.62 23.59 -12.80
N LEU A 377 10.75 24.52 -13.20
CA LEU A 377 9.35 24.20 -13.47
C LEU A 377 9.32 23.27 -14.70
N TYR A 378 9.06 21.99 -14.47
CA TYR A 378 8.89 21.02 -15.53
C TYR A 378 7.43 21.02 -16.01
N ARG A 379 7.22 21.21 -17.31
CA ARG A 379 5.92 21.12 -17.96
C ARG A 379 5.93 19.95 -18.93
N ASP A 380 4.97 19.04 -18.77
CA ASP A 380 4.73 17.93 -19.70
C ASP A 380 3.46 18.23 -20.51
N LEU A 381 3.63 18.80 -21.71
CA LEU A 381 2.50 19.20 -22.55
C LEU A 381 1.76 17.99 -23.13
N ASP A 382 2.43 16.85 -23.31
CA ASP A 382 1.81 15.64 -23.85
C ASP A 382 0.96 14.95 -22.78
N LEU A 383 1.43 14.92 -21.53
CA LEU A 383 0.61 14.52 -20.40
C LEU A 383 -0.58 15.45 -20.22
N ALA A 384 -0.41 16.76 -20.40
CA ALA A 384 -1.49 17.73 -20.29
C ALA A 384 -2.57 17.44 -21.35
N ARG A 385 -2.21 17.28 -22.63
CA ARG A 385 -3.15 16.90 -23.70
C ARG A 385 -3.88 15.58 -23.40
N THR A 386 -3.15 14.57 -22.95
CA THR A 386 -3.72 13.26 -22.59
C THR A 386 -4.72 13.41 -21.44
N SER A 387 -4.40 14.24 -20.44
CA SER A 387 -5.27 14.51 -19.29
C SER A 387 -6.52 15.28 -19.68
N LEU A 388 -6.42 16.27 -20.57
CA LEU A 388 -7.56 17.00 -21.14
C LEU A 388 -8.51 16.06 -21.88
N ALA A 389 -7.96 15.21 -22.76
CA ALA A 389 -8.74 14.23 -23.50
C ALA A 389 -9.48 13.26 -22.56
N LYS A 390 -8.83 12.82 -21.48
CA LYS A 390 -9.43 11.93 -20.47
C LYS A 390 -10.63 12.56 -19.76
N VAL A 391 -10.59 13.87 -19.47
CA VAL A 391 -11.71 14.57 -18.81
C VAL A 391 -12.73 15.16 -19.79
N GLY A 392 -12.50 15.01 -21.10
CA GLY A 392 -13.36 15.54 -22.15
C GLY A 392 -13.37 17.07 -22.25
N LEU A 393 -12.30 17.74 -21.78
CA LEU A 393 -12.12 19.19 -21.90
C LEU A 393 -11.45 19.49 -23.24
N VAL A 394 -12.12 20.27 -24.09
CA VAL A 394 -11.63 20.63 -25.43
C VAL A 394 -11.19 22.08 -25.41
N LEU A 395 -9.89 22.32 -25.59
CA LEU A 395 -9.36 23.67 -25.74
C LEU A 395 -9.61 24.20 -27.16
N ASN A 396 -9.68 25.51 -27.30
CA ASN A 396 -9.75 26.15 -28.62
C ASN A 396 -8.45 25.88 -29.40
N LYS A 397 -8.56 25.26 -30.57
CA LYS A 397 -7.40 24.90 -31.42
C LYS A 397 -6.46 26.05 -31.73
N THR A 398 -6.98 27.28 -31.80
CA THR A 398 -6.18 28.48 -32.09
C THR A 398 -5.34 28.94 -30.90
N THR A 399 -5.78 28.67 -29.67
CA THR A 399 -5.11 29.06 -28.41
C THR A 399 -4.61 27.86 -27.61
N GLU A 400 -4.71 26.63 -28.13
CA GLU A 400 -4.46 25.39 -27.37
C GLU A 400 -3.10 25.40 -26.67
N THR A 401 -2.04 25.83 -27.37
CA THR A 401 -0.69 25.84 -26.78
C THR A 401 -0.54 26.89 -25.69
N GLU A 402 -1.12 28.07 -25.87
CA GLU A 402 -1.11 29.14 -24.87
C GLU A 402 -1.94 28.74 -23.64
N ASP A 403 -3.16 28.22 -23.86
CA ASP A 403 -4.05 27.73 -22.82
C ASP A 403 -3.40 26.57 -22.05
N LEU A 404 -2.72 25.64 -22.73
CA LEU A 404 -1.94 24.57 -22.09
C LEU A 404 -0.79 25.12 -21.26
N GLN A 405 -0.06 26.12 -21.76
CA GLN A 405 1.03 26.74 -21.01
C GLN A 405 0.51 27.45 -19.76
N MET A 406 -0.62 28.14 -19.84
CA MET A 406 -1.29 28.77 -18.70
C MET A 406 -1.79 27.72 -17.69
N LEU A 407 -2.41 26.63 -18.17
CA LEU A 407 -2.92 25.52 -17.35
C LEU A 407 -1.82 24.79 -16.58
N THR A 408 -0.61 24.75 -17.14
CA THR A 408 0.55 24.05 -16.59
C THR A 408 1.55 25.00 -15.94
N ASP A 409 1.19 26.28 -15.79
CA ASP A 409 2.06 27.25 -15.13
C ASP A 409 2.05 27.10 -13.60
N ALA A 410 3.02 27.73 -12.95
CA ALA A 410 3.17 27.76 -11.50
C ALA A 410 2.09 28.62 -10.80
N GLU A 411 1.35 29.47 -11.52
CA GLU A 411 0.25 30.26 -10.96
C GLU A 411 -1.10 29.67 -11.35
N TYR A 412 -2.07 29.74 -10.44
CA TYR A 412 -3.40 29.19 -10.69
C TYR A 412 -4.12 30.07 -11.72
N PRO A 413 -4.55 29.55 -12.88
CA PRO A 413 -4.96 30.40 -14.00
C PRO A 413 -6.41 30.85 -13.84
N LEU A 414 -6.66 31.82 -12.95
CA LEU A 414 -8.01 32.38 -12.69
C LEU A 414 -8.68 32.86 -13.99
N GLU A 415 -7.94 33.56 -14.85
CA GLU A 415 -8.42 34.05 -16.15
C GLU A 415 -8.93 32.92 -17.05
N LEU A 416 -8.30 31.74 -16.96
CA LEU A 416 -8.69 30.59 -17.74
C LEU A 416 -9.93 29.90 -17.15
N LEU A 417 -10.06 29.86 -15.82
CA LEU A 417 -11.29 29.38 -15.18
C LEU A 417 -12.49 30.25 -15.54
N GLU A 418 -12.31 31.56 -15.64
CA GLU A 418 -13.37 32.47 -16.11
C GLU A 418 -13.76 32.17 -17.56
N ARG A 419 -12.76 31.92 -18.43
CA ARG A 419 -12.98 31.53 -19.84
C ARG A 419 -13.75 30.22 -20.00
N TYR A 420 -13.54 29.27 -19.09
CA TYR A 420 -14.19 27.94 -19.08
C TYR A 420 -15.12 27.75 -17.87
N HIS A 421 -15.82 28.81 -17.42
CA HIS A 421 -16.60 28.80 -16.18
C HIS A 421 -17.64 27.67 -16.11
N ASP A 422 -18.34 27.39 -17.21
CA ASP A 422 -19.30 26.28 -17.33
C ASP A 422 -18.65 24.89 -17.20
N GLU A 423 -17.33 24.81 -17.38
CA GLU A 423 -16.52 23.60 -17.30
C GLU A 423 -15.58 23.58 -16.08
N THR A 424 -15.80 24.44 -15.08
CA THR A 424 -14.95 24.53 -13.87
C THR A 424 -14.69 23.17 -13.23
N SER A 425 -15.70 22.29 -13.17
CA SER A 425 -15.53 20.93 -12.63
C SER A 425 -14.54 20.08 -13.45
N ARG A 426 -14.55 20.20 -14.79
CA ARG A 426 -13.64 19.48 -15.68
C ARG A 426 -12.24 20.09 -15.64
N VAL A 427 -12.12 21.41 -15.54
CA VAL A 427 -10.82 22.06 -15.37
C VAL A 427 -10.18 21.61 -14.06
N ASN A 428 -10.94 21.57 -12.96
CA ASN A 428 -10.45 21.05 -11.68
C ASN A 428 -10.07 19.57 -11.77
N GLN A 429 -10.86 18.75 -12.47
CA GLN A 429 -10.52 17.35 -12.71
C GLN A 429 -9.24 17.21 -13.54
N PHE A 430 -9.08 18.02 -14.60
CA PHE A 430 -7.86 18.08 -15.41
C PHE A 430 -6.66 18.46 -14.55
N LEU A 431 -6.73 19.54 -13.78
CA LEU A 431 -5.63 20.01 -12.92
C LEU A 431 -5.26 18.93 -11.91
N SER A 432 -6.25 18.30 -11.28
CA SER A 432 -6.02 17.17 -10.37
C SER A 432 -5.29 16.02 -11.07
N GLU A 433 -5.78 15.54 -12.22
CA GLU A 433 -5.16 14.43 -12.96
C GLU A 433 -3.76 14.79 -13.48
N TYR A 434 -3.57 16.00 -14.00
CA TYR A 434 -2.31 16.48 -14.52
C TYR A 434 -1.25 16.56 -13.42
N TRP A 435 -1.51 17.35 -12.38
CA TRP A 435 -0.54 17.58 -11.30
C TRP A 435 -0.29 16.32 -10.47
N LYS A 436 -1.28 15.42 -10.35
CA LYS A 436 -1.12 14.09 -9.75
C LYS A 436 -0.11 13.24 -10.51
N ASN A 437 -0.15 13.28 -11.84
CA ASN A 437 0.65 12.39 -12.70
C ASN A 437 1.95 13.01 -13.20
N LEU A 438 2.15 14.31 -13.02
CA LEU A 438 3.34 15.02 -13.44
C LEU A 438 4.61 14.46 -12.77
N SER A 439 5.68 14.37 -13.55
CA SER A 439 7.01 14.03 -13.07
C SER A 439 7.57 15.15 -12.18
N ARG A 440 8.43 14.79 -11.23
CA ARG A 440 8.84 15.65 -10.12
C ARG A 440 10.34 15.84 -10.13
N TYR A 441 10.79 17.03 -9.76
CA TYR A 441 12.20 17.26 -9.47
C TYR A 441 12.44 17.10 -7.97
N ALA A 442 13.62 16.62 -7.57
CA ALA A 442 14.02 16.59 -6.17
C ALA A 442 15.31 17.39 -6.00
N ASP A 443 15.32 18.40 -5.14
CA ASP A 443 16.54 19.12 -4.77
C ASP A 443 17.47 18.18 -3.96
N PRO A 444 18.62 17.73 -4.52
CA PRO A 444 19.48 16.77 -3.85
C PRO A 444 20.14 17.33 -2.60
N ALA A 445 20.46 18.63 -2.57
CA ALA A 445 21.14 19.26 -1.43
C ALA A 445 20.19 19.34 -0.23
N ARG A 446 18.96 19.84 -0.44
CA ARG A 446 17.92 19.87 0.59
C ARG A 446 17.56 18.47 1.08
N LEU A 447 17.42 17.51 0.16
CA LEU A 447 17.11 16.13 0.52
C LEU A 447 18.23 15.51 1.36
N LEU A 448 19.50 15.73 0.99
CA LEU A 448 20.63 15.22 1.76
C LEU A 448 20.72 15.86 3.15
N MET A 449 20.48 17.18 3.27
CA MET A 449 20.38 17.84 4.57
C MET A 449 19.31 17.20 5.47
N LEU A 450 18.14 16.92 4.90
CA LEU A 450 17.06 16.25 5.63
C LEU A 450 17.46 14.83 6.07
N LEU A 451 18.13 14.06 5.21
CA LEU A 451 18.62 12.72 5.54
C LEU A 451 19.66 12.76 6.66
N GLU A 452 20.57 13.73 6.65
CA GLU A 452 21.57 13.90 7.72
C GLU A 452 20.92 14.29 9.04
N GLN A 453 19.89 15.14 9.01
CA GLN A 453 19.09 15.44 10.19
C GLN A 453 18.43 14.17 10.74
N ILE A 454 17.75 13.37 9.91
CA ILE A 454 17.13 12.11 10.32
C ILE A 454 18.17 11.14 10.90
N ARG A 455 19.36 11.05 10.29
CA ARG A 455 20.46 10.22 10.78
C ARG A 455 20.92 10.67 12.17
N ALA A 456 21.14 11.96 12.37
CA ALA A 456 21.56 12.52 13.64
C ALA A 456 20.52 12.28 14.75
N GLU A 457 19.24 12.50 14.44
CA GLU A 457 18.12 12.20 15.32
C GLU A 457 18.07 10.72 15.71
N ASN A 458 18.22 9.82 14.74
CA ASN A 458 18.23 8.38 14.97
C ASN A 458 19.43 7.95 15.81
N LYS A 459 20.61 8.56 15.60
CA LYS A 459 21.79 8.32 16.42
C LYS A 459 21.53 8.74 17.87
N GLN A 460 21.03 9.95 18.08
CA GLN A 460 20.70 10.47 19.41
C GLN A 460 19.72 9.56 20.15
N GLU A 461 18.67 9.08 19.47
CA GLU A 461 17.70 8.16 20.07
C GLU A 461 18.33 6.81 20.45
N ARG A 462 19.20 6.26 19.60
CA ARG A 462 19.95 5.03 19.92
C ARG A 462 20.87 5.24 21.12
N ASP A 463 21.60 6.34 21.17
CA ASP A 463 22.51 6.67 22.27
C ASP A 463 21.73 6.84 23.58
N ARG A 464 20.57 7.52 23.54
CA ARG A 464 19.67 7.65 24.69
C ARG A 464 19.16 6.30 25.20
N ARG A 465 18.84 5.34 24.32
CA ARG A 465 18.41 3.98 24.72
C ARG A 465 19.51 3.15 25.37
N ARG A 466 20.79 3.46 25.10
CA ARG A 466 21.92 2.80 25.78
C ARG A 466 22.05 3.26 27.23
N VAL A 467 21.69 4.52 27.49
CA VAL A 467 21.84 5.15 28.82
C VAL A 467 20.57 5.02 29.65
N THR A 468 19.39 5.01 29.01
CA THR A 468 18.08 5.05 29.67
C THR A 468 17.20 3.90 29.19
N THR A 469 16.36 3.37 30.08
CA THR A 469 15.31 2.40 29.73
C THR A 469 14.11 3.07 29.05
N THR A 470 14.03 4.41 29.09
CA THR A 470 12.92 5.19 28.54
C THR A 470 13.10 5.45 27.05
N GLN A 471 12.43 4.65 26.22
CA GLN A 471 12.34 4.86 24.78
C GLN A 471 11.50 6.12 24.47
N THR A 472 11.94 6.94 23.51
CA THR A 472 11.10 8.02 22.99
C THR A 472 9.91 7.40 22.27
N THR A 473 8.70 7.74 22.70
CA THR A 473 7.47 7.23 22.07
C THR A 473 7.20 7.97 20.77
N TYR A 474 6.43 7.35 19.87
CA TYR A 474 6.02 8.03 18.63
C TYR A 474 5.22 9.31 18.94
N LEU A 475 4.37 9.25 19.98
CA LEU A 475 3.63 10.42 20.48
C LEU A 475 4.57 11.57 20.85
N GLN A 476 5.70 11.30 21.52
CA GLN A 476 6.67 12.33 21.87
C GLN A 476 7.28 12.98 20.62
N ILE A 477 7.70 12.18 19.63
CA ILE A 477 8.23 12.69 18.35
C ILE A 477 7.18 13.58 17.65
N CYS A 478 5.93 13.16 17.69
CA CYS A 478 4.84 13.94 17.11
C CYS A 478 4.56 15.25 17.84
N SER A 479 4.65 15.26 19.18
CA SER A 479 4.48 16.49 19.96
C SER A 479 5.56 17.54 19.67
N GLU A 480 6.71 17.11 19.15
CA GLU A 480 7.81 17.97 18.69
C GLU A 480 7.66 18.39 17.21
N SER A 481 6.52 18.11 16.57
CA SER A 481 6.27 18.37 15.14
C SER A 481 7.26 17.66 14.20
N ARG A 482 7.84 16.53 14.63
CA ARG A 482 8.85 15.78 13.87
C ARG A 482 8.30 14.56 13.13
N CYS A 483 7.03 14.20 13.34
CA CYS A 483 6.47 12.97 12.77
C CYS A 483 5.80 13.18 11.42
N CYS A 484 4.99 14.21 11.27
CA CYS A 484 4.57 14.67 9.96
C CYS A 484 4.30 16.17 10.00
N GLY A 485 4.51 16.84 8.85
CA GLY A 485 4.61 18.31 8.78
C GLY A 485 3.38 19.08 9.29
N PRO A 486 3.37 20.42 9.20
CA PRO A 486 2.36 21.26 9.86
C PRO A 486 0.89 20.98 9.47
N GLN A 487 0.64 20.34 8.32
CA GLN A 487 -0.70 20.00 7.84
C GLN A 487 -1.29 18.74 8.48
N CYS A 488 -0.57 18.13 9.41
CA CYS A 488 -0.96 16.85 10.00
C CYS A 488 -1.91 16.95 11.19
N GLU A 489 -2.36 18.12 11.62
CA GLU A 489 -3.17 18.26 12.85
C GLU A 489 -4.37 17.31 12.89
N GLY A 490 -5.19 17.27 11.83
CA GLY A 490 -6.34 16.37 11.75
C GLY A 490 -5.94 14.88 11.73
N ILE A 491 -4.81 14.57 11.10
CA ILE A 491 -4.25 13.21 11.02
C ILE A 491 -3.79 12.74 12.38
N MET A 492 -3.07 13.61 13.08
CA MET A 492 -2.53 13.40 14.41
C MET A 492 -3.63 13.24 15.45
N SER A 493 -4.62 14.14 15.40
CA SER A 493 -5.81 14.08 16.25
C SER A 493 -6.48 12.72 16.13
N ARG A 494 -6.69 12.22 14.92
CA ARG A 494 -7.33 10.92 14.73
C ARG A 494 -6.43 9.73 15.06
N ASN A 495 -5.20 9.69 14.59
CA ASN A 495 -4.40 8.46 14.56
C ASN A 495 -3.53 8.25 15.79
N VAL A 496 -3.24 9.31 16.55
CA VAL A 496 -2.25 9.25 17.64
C VAL A 496 -2.82 9.67 18.99
N VAL A 497 -3.57 10.78 19.06
CA VAL A 497 -3.99 11.34 20.36
C VAL A 497 -5.48 11.15 20.69
N GLY A 498 -6.36 11.15 19.70
CA GLY A 498 -7.81 11.15 19.90
C GLY A 498 -8.41 9.78 20.21
N GLU A 499 -9.73 9.75 20.35
CA GLU A 499 -10.50 8.54 20.72
C GLU A 499 -10.37 7.42 19.68
N LEU A 500 -10.23 7.80 18.42
CA LEU A 500 -10.04 6.87 17.30
C LEU A 500 -8.57 6.50 17.07
N ARG A 501 -7.63 6.82 17.98
CA ARG A 501 -6.19 6.61 17.75
C ARG A 501 -5.87 5.20 17.29
N ALA A 502 -5.18 5.05 16.17
CA ALA A 502 -4.65 3.75 15.75
C ALA A 502 -3.46 3.35 16.63
N TYR A 503 -2.63 4.34 16.97
CA TYR A 503 -1.41 4.16 17.73
C TYR A 503 -1.70 3.74 19.17
N ASP A 504 -1.00 2.70 19.63
CA ASP A 504 -1.10 2.12 20.98
C ASP A 504 -2.50 1.56 21.32
N GLN A 505 -3.40 1.43 20.34
CA GLN A 505 -4.62 0.63 20.50
C GLN A 505 -4.28 -0.85 20.33
N LYS A 506 -4.79 -1.65 21.27
CA LYS A 506 -4.84 -3.11 21.15
C LYS A 506 -6.17 -3.52 20.56
N LEU A 507 -6.21 -4.65 19.85
CA LEU A 507 -7.44 -5.25 19.38
C LEU A 507 -8.22 -5.74 20.61
N GLU A 508 -9.18 -4.94 21.06
CA GLU A 508 -10.07 -5.34 22.14
C GLU A 508 -10.97 -6.48 21.67
N SER A 509 -10.72 -7.67 22.19
CA SER A 509 -11.45 -8.88 21.81
C SER A 509 -12.91 -8.90 22.29
N GLU A 510 -13.29 -8.07 23.27
CA GLU A 510 -14.55 -8.24 24.01
C GLU A 510 -15.71 -7.33 23.56
N GLU A 511 -15.48 -6.05 23.23
CA GLU A 511 -16.57 -5.07 23.07
C GLU A 511 -17.47 -5.31 21.86
N TRP A 512 -16.92 -5.90 20.81
CA TRP A 512 -17.61 -5.95 19.53
C TRP A 512 -18.48 -7.19 19.30
N GLY A 513 -18.23 -8.26 20.06
CA GLY A 513 -19.09 -9.43 20.07
C GLY A 513 -20.45 -9.17 20.75
N GLN A 514 -20.60 -8.03 21.42
CA GLN A 514 -21.85 -7.63 22.08
C GLN A 514 -22.77 -6.83 21.15
N TYR A 515 -22.22 -5.94 20.31
CA TYR A 515 -23.04 -5.07 19.45
C TYR A 515 -23.91 -5.86 18.43
N TYR A 516 -23.35 -6.89 17.81
CA TYR A 516 -24.10 -7.74 16.87
C TYR A 516 -24.97 -8.80 17.55
N ARG A 517 -24.60 -9.27 18.76
CA ARG A 517 -25.47 -10.19 19.52
C ARG A 517 -26.78 -9.53 19.91
N ASN A 518 -26.77 -8.23 20.22
CA ASN A 518 -27.97 -7.49 20.58
C ASN A 518 -28.88 -7.26 19.35
N GLU A 519 -28.32 -6.95 18.18
CA GLU A 519 -29.11 -6.80 16.94
C GLU A 519 -29.65 -8.15 16.41
N GLU A 520 -28.87 -9.25 16.50
CA GLU A 520 -29.37 -10.59 16.18
C GLU A 520 -30.46 -11.04 17.17
N GLN A 521 -30.31 -10.78 18.47
CA GLN A 521 -31.35 -11.09 19.45
C GLN A 521 -32.61 -10.26 19.23
N GLU A 522 -32.51 -9.00 18.79
CA GLU A 522 -33.68 -8.19 18.43
C GLU A 522 -34.32 -8.61 17.10
N ALA A 523 -33.54 -9.09 16.13
CA ALA A 523 -34.04 -9.58 14.84
C ALA A 523 -34.68 -10.98 14.94
N PHE A 524 -34.08 -11.89 15.71
CA PHE A 524 -34.64 -13.22 15.99
C PHE A 524 -35.75 -13.19 17.06
N GLY A 525 -35.69 -12.24 18.01
CA GLY A 525 -36.73 -12.05 19.02
C GLY A 525 -38.07 -11.58 18.46
N ARG A 526 -38.11 -11.07 17.21
CA ARG A 526 -39.36 -10.69 16.51
C ARG A 526 -39.93 -11.80 15.62
N SER A 527 -39.23 -12.91 15.43
CA SER A 527 -39.71 -14.07 14.66
C SER A 527 -39.95 -15.31 15.52
N GLY A 528 -39.69 -15.24 16.83
CA GLY A 528 -39.90 -16.31 17.80
C GLY A 528 -41.31 -16.39 18.37
N GLU A 529 -42.33 -16.52 17.53
CA GLU A 529 -43.55 -17.26 17.89
C GLU A 529 -43.65 -18.47 16.96
N VAL A 530 -43.93 -19.63 17.56
CA VAL A 530 -44.22 -20.94 16.94
C VAL A 530 -43.01 -21.84 16.66
N LEU A 531 -42.64 -22.67 17.66
CA LEU A 531 -42.62 -24.16 17.57
C LEU A 531 -42.01 -24.78 18.84
N HIS A 532 -42.81 -24.88 19.91
CA HIS A 532 -42.63 -25.91 20.92
C HIS A 532 -43.71 -26.98 20.72
N SER A 533 -43.34 -28.12 20.13
CA SER A 533 -43.75 -29.46 20.57
C SER A 533 -43.36 -30.49 19.53
N TRP A 534 -42.33 -31.28 19.80
CA TRP A 534 -42.29 -32.70 19.41
C TRP A 534 -41.50 -33.43 20.50
N THR A 535 -42.25 -34.11 21.39
CA THR A 535 -41.75 -35.22 22.19
C THR A 535 -42.29 -36.51 21.58
N ALA A 536 -41.38 -37.46 21.34
CA ALA A 536 -41.52 -38.90 21.09
C ALA A 536 -42.72 -39.39 20.25
#